data_AF-A0AAU7M1H1-F1
#
_entry.id   AF-A0AAU7M1H1-F1
#
_cell.length_a   1.000
_cell.length_b   1.000
_cell.length_c   1.000
_cell.angle_alpha   90.00
_cell.angle_beta   90.00
_cell.angle_gamma   90.00
#
_symmetry.space_group_name_H-M   'P 1'
#
loop_
_entity.id
_entity.type
_entity.pdbx_description
1 polymer ?
#
loop_
_entity_poly.entity_id
_entity_poly.type
_entity_poly.pdbx_seq_one_letter_code
_entity_poly.pdbx_strand_id
1 'polypeptide(L)'
;MSPDPLIDSLLAALDARPDDLPLRLHLAGLLLDADRGGEAIAQIGQALARDPGNPQAQTLMQRALGAPVPGKAAPARPAPAGPTPGGDDPLAAYEQELADVVPPRFARAGDEPEPVTGEADRVYDVETSAVRLADVGGMTAVKERLELAFLGPLRNPELRRMYGKSLRGGLMLYGPPGCGKTFLARAVAGEMGAKFLSLSIVDVLDMWIGNSERNLHELFEAARRNAPCVLFLDEVDALGHKRSQMGSSSMRTLGNQLLAELDGMEGSNEGVFVLAATNTPWDVDPALRRPGRLDRVVLVLPPDAEARAAILEYHLRERPIANIDLRKVVAKTEDYSGADLAHLCETAAEFAMADSVRTGEVRMIEQRDLERALKEVRPSTRPWLSTARNVAMFANEGGVYDDLVAYLKRRKLL
;
A
#
# COMPACT_ATOMS: atom_id res chain seq x y z
N MET A 1 20.24 -44.80 15.60
CA MET A 1 18.95 -44.87 14.89
C MET A 1 18.82 -46.30 14.39
N SER A 2 17.97 -47.10 15.03
CA SER A 2 17.76 -48.48 14.60
C SER A 2 16.95 -48.46 13.31
N PRO A 3 17.37 -49.16 12.25
CA PRO A 3 16.57 -49.28 11.04
C PRO A 3 15.26 -50.00 11.40
N ASP A 4 14.12 -49.37 11.12
CA ASP A 4 12.82 -50.00 11.27
C ASP A 4 12.55 -50.84 10.02
N PRO A 5 12.66 -52.18 10.11
CA PRO A 5 12.55 -53.06 8.94
C PRO A 5 11.18 -52.96 8.25
N LEU A 6 10.15 -52.47 8.96
CA LEU A 6 8.83 -52.24 8.39
C LEU A 6 8.81 -51.00 7.48
N ILE A 7 9.41 -49.90 7.92
CA ILE A 7 9.49 -48.64 7.14
C ILE A 7 10.30 -48.87 5.86
N ASP A 8 11.40 -49.60 5.95
CA ASP A 8 12.26 -49.91 4.80
C ASP A 8 11.54 -50.84 3.80
N SER A 9 10.77 -51.82 4.30
CA SER A 9 9.94 -52.68 3.45
C SER A 9 8.81 -51.90 2.75
N LEU A 10 8.22 -50.90 3.40
CA LEU A 10 7.17 -50.06 2.83
C LEU A 10 7.71 -49.04 1.82
N LEU A 11 8.92 -48.50 2.05
CA LEU A 11 9.63 -47.67 1.08
C LEU A 11 9.93 -48.47 -0.20
N ALA A 12 10.44 -49.69 -0.07
CA ALA A 12 10.69 -50.57 -1.23
C ALA A 12 9.40 -50.93 -1.98
N ALA A 13 8.28 -51.12 -1.27
CA ALA A 13 6.98 -51.37 -1.89
C ALA A 13 6.40 -50.14 -2.61
N LEU A 14 6.70 -48.93 -2.10
CA LEU A 14 6.29 -47.67 -2.73
C LEU A 14 7.15 -47.34 -3.95
N ASP A 15 8.44 -47.70 -3.95
CA ASP A 15 9.31 -47.57 -5.12
C ASP A 15 8.84 -48.46 -6.28
N ALA A 16 8.33 -49.65 -5.99
CA ALA A 16 7.73 -50.53 -7.00
C ALA A 16 6.38 -50.03 -7.52
N ARG A 17 5.64 -49.24 -6.73
CA ARG A 17 4.31 -48.69 -7.08
C ARG A 17 4.20 -47.24 -6.59
N PRO A 18 4.82 -46.28 -7.28
CA PRO A 18 4.90 -44.89 -6.82
C PRO A 18 3.54 -44.17 -6.79
N ASP A 19 2.54 -44.76 -7.45
CA ASP A 19 1.20 -44.18 -7.55
C ASP A 19 0.19 -44.65 -6.50
N ASP A 20 0.61 -45.52 -5.57
CA ASP A 20 -0.22 -46.02 -4.49
C ASP A 20 -0.38 -44.95 -3.38
N LEU A 21 -1.39 -44.09 -3.54
CA LEU A 21 -1.69 -42.99 -2.62
C LEU A 21 -2.02 -43.47 -1.19
N PRO A 22 -2.85 -44.53 -0.97
CA PRO A 22 -3.08 -45.08 0.36
C PRO A 22 -1.80 -45.56 1.06
N LEU A 23 -0.92 -46.27 0.34
CA LEU A 23 0.35 -46.75 0.88
C LEU A 23 1.27 -45.59 1.30
N ARG A 24 1.31 -44.53 0.47
CA ARG A 24 2.10 -43.32 0.72
C ARG A 24 1.64 -42.58 1.98
N LEU A 25 0.32 -42.42 2.16
CA LEU A 25 -0.23 -41.76 3.36
C LEU A 25 -0.04 -42.59 4.63
N HIS A 26 -0.11 -43.92 4.52
CA HIS A 26 0.18 -44.81 5.64
C HIS A 26 1.66 -44.74 6.06
N LEU A 27 2.58 -44.77 5.10
CA LEU A 27 4.02 -44.61 5.34
C LEU A 27 4.35 -43.24 5.97
N ALA A 28 3.73 -42.16 5.48
CA ALA A 28 3.90 -40.83 6.06
C ALA A 28 3.50 -40.77 7.55
N GLY A 29 2.43 -41.47 7.94
CA GLY A 29 2.03 -41.61 9.34
C GLY A 29 3.09 -42.31 10.20
N LEU A 30 3.60 -43.46 9.72
CA LEU A 30 4.64 -44.22 10.42
C LEU A 30 5.95 -43.43 10.54
N LEU A 31 6.30 -42.64 9.52
CA LEU A 31 7.48 -41.76 9.56
C LEU A 31 7.34 -40.64 10.60
N LEU A 32 6.13 -40.08 10.79
CA LEU A 32 5.87 -39.11 11.86
C LEU A 32 5.96 -39.74 13.25
N ASP A 33 5.43 -40.96 13.40
CA ASP A 33 5.49 -41.69 14.68
C ASP A 33 6.92 -42.12 15.04
N ALA A 34 7.78 -42.32 14.05
CA ALA A 34 9.20 -42.63 14.20
C ALA A 34 10.13 -41.40 14.29
N ASP A 35 9.56 -40.19 14.47
CA ASP A 35 10.28 -38.90 14.57
C ASP A 35 11.12 -38.53 13.32
N ARG A 36 10.74 -39.08 12.15
CA ARG A 36 11.36 -38.81 10.82
C ARG A 36 10.55 -37.78 10.03
N GLY A 37 10.27 -36.63 10.66
CA GLY A 37 9.37 -35.60 10.12
C GLY A 37 9.76 -35.06 8.74
N GLY A 38 11.06 -34.91 8.45
CA GLY A 38 11.53 -34.43 7.15
C GLY A 38 11.15 -35.35 5.98
N GLU A 39 11.21 -36.68 6.20
CA GLU A 39 10.83 -37.66 5.18
C GLU A 39 9.31 -37.76 5.04
N ALA A 40 8.57 -37.65 6.16
CA ALA A 40 7.12 -37.62 6.14
C ALA A 40 6.58 -36.44 5.31
N ILE A 41 7.14 -35.24 5.48
CA ILE A 41 6.72 -34.04 4.74
C ILE A 41 6.93 -34.22 3.23
N ALA A 42 8.05 -34.84 2.81
CA ALA A 42 8.30 -35.12 1.40
C ALA A 42 7.24 -36.07 0.80
N GLN A 43 6.83 -37.10 1.55
CA GLN A 43 5.79 -38.04 1.10
C GLN A 43 4.40 -37.40 1.08
N ILE A 44 4.07 -36.56 2.05
CA ILE A 44 2.80 -35.84 2.13
C ILE A 44 2.69 -34.78 1.02
N GLY A 45 3.78 -34.06 0.72
CA GLY A 45 3.83 -33.10 -0.37
C GLY A 45 3.57 -33.74 -1.74
N GLN A 46 4.12 -34.93 -1.99
CA GLN A 46 3.85 -35.68 -3.22
C GLN A 46 2.40 -36.19 -3.30
N ALA A 47 1.78 -36.52 -2.17
CA ALA A 47 0.36 -36.86 -2.12
C ALA A 47 -0.54 -35.66 -2.43
N LEU A 48 -0.28 -34.49 -1.82
CA LEU A 48 -1.03 -33.25 -2.03
C LEU A 48 -0.85 -32.66 -3.44
N ALA A 49 0.30 -32.87 -4.08
CA ALA A 49 0.51 -32.44 -5.47
C ALA A 49 -0.42 -33.18 -6.46
N ARG A 50 -0.86 -34.39 -6.11
CA ARG A 50 -1.73 -35.23 -6.95
C ARG A 50 -3.20 -35.08 -6.59
N ASP A 51 -3.50 -34.98 -5.31
CA ASP A 51 -4.84 -34.75 -4.79
C ASP A 51 -4.80 -33.66 -3.71
N PRO A 52 -4.87 -32.37 -4.10
CA PRO A 52 -4.82 -31.24 -3.18
C PRO A 52 -5.96 -31.23 -2.16
N GLY A 53 -7.08 -31.90 -2.46
CA GLY A 53 -8.28 -31.96 -1.63
C GLY A 53 -8.27 -33.09 -0.60
N ASN A 54 -7.21 -33.92 -0.54
CA ASN A 54 -7.21 -35.10 0.31
C ASN A 54 -7.16 -34.73 1.81
N PRO A 55 -8.21 -35.01 2.59
CA PRO A 55 -8.30 -34.56 3.98
C PRO A 55 -7.28 -35.25 4.89
N GLN A 56 -6.91 -36.49 4.58
CA GLN A 56 -5.92 -37.24 5.35
C GLN A 56 -4.51 -36.70 5.12
N ALA A 57 -4.16 -36.33 3.88
CA ALA A 57 -2.88 -35.70 3.56
C ALA A 57 -2.73 -34.32 4.23
N GLN A 58 -3.79 -33.51 4.21
CA GLN A 58 -3.80 -32.21 4.89
C GLN A 58 -3.65 -32.35 6.41
N THR A 59 -4.33 -33.32 7.02
CA THR A 59 -4.22 -33.60 8.47
C THR A 59 -2.82 -34.04 8.85
N LEU A 60 -2.20 -34.93 8.05
CA LEU A 60 -0.82 -35.37 8.26
C LEU A 60 0.18 -34.22 8.07
N MET A 61 -0.06 -33.32 7.10
CA MET A 61 0.78 -32.14 6.87
C MET A 61 0.71 -31.17 8.06
N GLN A 62 -0.49 -30.92 8.60
CA GLN A 62 -0.68 -30.08 9.78
C GLN A 62 0.01 -30.68 11.02
N ARG A 63 -0.09 -32.02 11.19
CA ARG A 63 0.60 -32.76 12.25
C ARG A 63 2.12 -32.70 12.11
N ALA A 64 2.64 -32.79 10.89
CA ALA A 64 4.07 -32.69 10.59
C ALA A 64 4.63 -31.28 10.82
N LEU A 65 3.81 -30.24 10.61
CA LEU A 65 4.17 -28.82 10.79
C LEU A 65 3.88 -28.28 12.19
N GLY A 66 3.33 -29.10 13.10
CA GLY A 66 3.10 -28.73 14.50
C GLY A 66 1.92 -27.77 14.74
N ALA A 67 0.97 -27.66 13.81
CA ALA A 67 -0.21 -26.79 13.97
C ALA A 67 -1.38 -27.54 14.65
N PRO A 68 -2.13 -26.91 15.58
CA PRO A 68 -3.28 -27.56 16.21
C PRO A 68 -4.43 -27.72 15.20
N VAL A 69 -5.05 -28.91 15.20
CA VAL A 69 -6.15 -29.28 14.31
C VAL A 69 -7.43 -28.49 14.66
N PRO A 70 -8.18 -27.93 13.69
CA PRO A 70 -9.49 -27.35 13.95
C PRO A 70 -10.53 -28.47 14.12
N GLY A 71 -10.94 -28.71 15.37
CA GLY A 71 -12.02 -29.64 15.72
C GLY A 71 -13.40 -29.00 15.67
N LYS A 72 -14.36 -29.72 15.07
CA LYS A 72 -15.81 -29.46 15.01
C LYS A 72 -16.40 -28.83 16.29
N ALA A 73 -17.32 -27.89 16.06
CA ALA A 73 -18.18 -27.27 17.07
C ALA A 73 -18.96 -28.27 17.93
N ALA A 74 -18.99 -28.02 19.24
CA ALA A 74 -19.93 -28.57 20.22
C ALA A 74 -20.29 -27.46 21.25
N PRO A 75 -21.46 -27.52 21.89
CA PRO A 75 -22.18 -26.33 22.36
C PRO A 75 -21.71 -25.80 23.72
N ALA A 76 -22.05 -24.53 23.95
CA ALA A 76 -21.68 -23.73 25.12
C ALA A 76 -21.99 -24.38 26.47
N ARG A 77 -21.05 -24.21 27.41
CA ARG A 77 -21.25 -24.37 28.85
C ARG A 77 -20.72 -23.13 29.59
N PRO A 78 -21.32 -22.78 30.74
CA PRO A 78 -21.16 -21.45 31.34
C PRO A 78 -19.81 -21.27 32.02
N ALA A 79 -19.38 -20.01 32.07
CA ALA A 79 -18.09 -19.57 32.59
C ALA A 79 -17.85 -19.96 34.06
N PRO A 80 -16.63 -20.38 34.43
CA PRO A 80 -16.19 -20.39 35.81
C PRO A 80 -15.53 -19.05 36.19
N ALA A 81 -15.78 -18.63 37.43
CA ALA A 81 -15.24 -17.43 38.06
C ALA A 81 -13.70 -17.44 38.11
N GLY A 82 -13.10 -16.26 37.91
CA GLY A 82 -11.66 -16.07 37.83
C GLY A 82 -10.91 -16.32 39.15
N PRO A 83 -9.59 -16.60 39.10
CA PRO A 83 -8.76 -16.74 40.28
C PRO A 83 -8.17 -15.40 40.74
N THR A 84 -8.16 -15.20 42.06
CA THR A 84 -7.42 -14.17 42.81
C THR A 84 -5.90 -14.34 42.73
N PRO A 85 -5.11 -13.26 42.91
CA PRO A 85 -3.67 -13.26 42.67
C PRO A 85 -2.81 -13.63 43.89
N GLY A 86 -1.71 -14.31 43.61
CA GLY A 86 -0.47 -14.46 44.38
C GLY A 86 0.52 -15.16 43.45
N GLY A 87 1.77 -14.79 43.25
CA GLY A 87 2.68 -13.79 43.81
C GLY A 87 3.98 -13.89 42.98
N ASP A 88 4.73 -12.79 42.93
CA ASP A 88 6.12 -12.65 42.44
C ASP A 88 6.39 -12.81 40.93
N ASP A 89 6.01 -11.79 40.14
CA ASP A 89 6.62 -11.52 38.83
C ASP A 89 7.47 -10.23 38.90
N PRO A 90 8.81 -10.32 38.78
CA PRO A 90 9.72 -9.17 38.77
C PRO A 90 9.47 -8.17 37.63
N LEU A 91 8.75 -8.55 36.57
CA LEU A 91 8.42 -7.64 35.47
C LEU A 91 7.36 -6.60 35.86
N ALA A 92 6.45 -6.92 36.79
CA ALA A 92 5.36 -6.03 37.20
C ALA A 92 5.87 -4.78 37.95
N ALA A 93 7.03 -4.87 38.60
CA ALA A 93 7.68 -3.75 39.28
C ALA A 93 8.23 -2.72 38.27
N TYR A 94 8.75 -3.18 37.12
CA TYR A 94 9.24 -2.30 36.05
C TYR A 94 8.09 -1.60 35.31
N GLU A 95 6.95 -2.26 35.16
CA GLU A 95 5.75 -1.65 34.55
C GLU A 95 5.15 -0.54 35.43
N GLN A 96 5.23 -0.66 36.75
CA GLN A 96 4.77 0.38 37.68
C GLN A 96 5.67 1.62 37.71
N GLU A 97 6.98 1.47 37.51
CA GLU A 97 7.93 2.59 37.54
C GLU A 97 7.87 3.47 36.27
N LEU A 98 7.37 2.93 35.16
CA LEU A 98 7.27 3.60 33.87
C LEU A 98 5.87 4.16 33.57
N ALA A 99 4.89 3.90 34.42
CA ALA A 99 3.49 4.26 34.21
C ALA A 99 3.21 5.77 34.21
N ASP A 100 4.06 6.57 34.86
CA ASP A 100 3.83 8.02 35.00
C ASP A 100 4.45 8.88 33.87
N VAL A 101 5.16 8.28 32.91
CA VAL A 101 5.84 9.02 31.82
C VAL A 101 5.14 8.90 30.46
N VAL A 102 4.20 7.96 30.27
CA VAL A 102 3.50 7.78 28.99
C VAL A 102 2.00 7.52 29.19
N PRO A 103 1.10 8.46 28.86
CA PRO A 103 -0.33 8.18 28.90
C PRO A 103 -0.73 7.22 27.76
N PRO A 104 -1.68 6.29 27.99
CA PRO A 104 -2.12 5.34 26.99
C PRO A 104 -2.82 6.05 25.83
N ARG A 105 -2.31 5.86 24.61
CA ARG A 105 -3.02 6.14 23.36
C ARG A 105 -4.00 4.98 23.16
N PHE A 106 -5.26 5.31 22.86
CA PHE A 106 -6.41 4.44 22.54
C PHE A 106 -7.41 4.15 23.68
N ALA A 107 -8.68 4.45 23.37
CA ALA A 107 -9.85 4.39 24.24
C ALA A 107 -10.45 2.97 24.32
N ARG A 108 -11.34 2.78 25.31
CA ARG A 108 -11.95 1.50 25.71
C ARG A 108 -12.85 0.87 24.63
N ALA A 109 -12.78 -0.46 24.57
CA ALA A 109 -13.66 -1.36 23.85
C ALA A 109 -15.13 -1.21 24.28
N GLY A 110 -16.05 -1.16 23.32
CA GLY A 110 -17.48 -1.02 23.62
C GLY A 110 -18.48 -1.10 22.46
N ASP A 111 -18.07 -1.07 21.19
CA ASP A 111 -18.98 -1.31 20.06
C ASP A 111 -18.38 -2.41 19.17
N GLU A 112 -18.96 -3.60 19.21
CA GLU A 112 -18.67 -4.65 18.23
C GLU A 112 -19.36 -4.29 16.91
N PRO A 113 -18.63 -4.07 15.80
CA PRO A 113 -19.25 -3.98 14.51
C PRO A 113 -19.82 -5.35 14.12
N GLU A 114 -21.05 -5.37 13.60
CA GLU A 114 -21.70 -6.59 13.14
C GLU A 114 -20.82 -7.37 12.15
N PRO A 115 -20.80 -8.71 12.22
CA PRO A 115 -19.97 -9.53 11.35
C PRO A 115 -20.48 -9.45 9.90
N VAL A 116 -19.70 -8.83 9.03
CA VAL A 116 -19.92 -8.83 7.58
C VAL A 116 -19.77 -10.28 7.08
N THR A 117 -20.89 -10.85 6.65
CA THR A 117 -20.94 -12.19 6.05
C THR A 117 -20.70 -12.07 4.54
N GLY A 118 -19.45 -12.27 4.13
CA GLY A 118 -19.08 -12.39 2.73
C GLY A 118 -17.62 -12.81 2.59
N GLU A 119 -17.37 -14.05 2.17
CA GLU A 119 -16.01 -14.54 1.89
C GLU A 119 -15.32 -13.77 0.73
N ALA A 120 -16.05 -12.93 -0.01
CA ALA A 120 -15.55 -12.13 -1.13
C ALA A 120 -14.93 -10.77 -0.74
N ASP A 121 -15.13 -10.26 0.48
CA ASP A 121 -14.67 -8.91 0.88
C ASP A 121 -13.27 -8.86 1.50
N ARG A 122 -12.57 -10.00 1.62
CA ARG A 122 -11.22 -10.06 2.22
C ARG A 122 -10.07 -9.73 1.27
N VAL A 123 -10.32 -9.52 -0.01
CA VAL A 123 -9.26 -9.34 -1.02
C VAL A 123 -8.83 -7.87 -1.15
N TYR A 124 -9.69 -6.92 -0.79
CA TYR A 124 -9.42 -5.48 -0.94
C TYR A 124 -9.59 -4.76 0.39
N ASP A 125 -8.51 -4.18 0.90
CA ASP A 125 -8.51 -3.45 2.16
C ASP A 125 -9.22 -2.09 1.95
N VAL A 126 -10.46 -1.99 2.41
CA VAL A 126 -11.26 -0.77 2.33
C VAL A 126 -10.96 0.07 3.56
N GLU A 127 -10.13 1.09 3.38
CA GLU A 127 -9.70 1.95 4.48
C GLU A 127 -10.64 3.15 4.66
N THR A 128 -10.70 3.68 5.88
CA THR A 128 -11.26 5.02 6.13
C THR A 128 -10.11 6.01 6.24
N SER A 129 -10.10 7.03 5.37
CA SER A 129 -9.04 8.04 5.41
C SER A 129 -9.34 9.10 6.48
N ALA A 130 -8.55 9.12 7.55
CA ALA A 130 -8.61 10.18 8.57
C ALA A 130 -7.87 11.46 8.16
N VAL A 131 -6.98 11.36 7.16
CA VAL A 131 -6.17 12.46 6.63
C VAL A 131 -7.05 13.42 5.82
N ARG A 132 -6.90 14.72 6.04
CA ARG A 132 -7.61 15.79 5.32
C ARG A 132 -6.66 16.67 4.52
N LEU A 133 -7.21 17.51 3.64
CA LEU A 133 -6.39 18.48 2.89
C LEU A 133 -5.68 19.49 3.78
N ALA A 134 -6.17 19.71 5.01
CA ALA A 134 -5.51 20.52 6.02
C ALA A 134 -4.19 19.91 6.52
N ASP A 135 -4.07 18.58 6.52
CA ASP A 135 -2.86 17.87 6.99
C ASP A 135 -1.74 17.85 5.94
N VAL A 136 -2.06 18.16 4.68
CA VAL A 136 -1.08 18.33 3.62
C VAL A 136 -0.43 19.71 3.77
N GLY A 137 0.86 19.80 4.11
CA GLY A 137 1.55 21.08 4.18
C GLY A 137 1.67 21.77 2.81
N GLY A 138 1.44 23.08 2.75
CA GLY A 138 1.60 23.89 1.53
C GLY A 138 0.79 23.40 0.33
N MET A 139 1.42 23.38 -0.86
CA MET A 139 0.84 22.92 -2.13
C MET A 139 -0.44 23.69 -2.53
N THR A 140 -0.51 24.97 -2.19
CA THR A 140 -1.71 25.80 -2.32
C THR A 140 -2.32 25.77 -3.73
N ALA A 141 -1.49 25.86 -4.77
CA ALA A 141 -1.96 25.82 -6.15
C ALA A 141 -2.59 24.46 -6.53
N VAL A 142 -2.06 23.35 -5.99
CA VAL A 142 -2.61 22.01 -6.23
C VAL A 142 -3.94 21.86 -5.51
N LYS A 143 -4.01 22.29 -4.24
CA LYS A 143 -5.25 22.27 -3.44
C LYS A 143 -6.35 23.12 -4.07
N GLU A 144 -6.02 24.33 -4.53
CA GLU A 144 -6.97 25.21 -5.21
C GLU A 144 -7.48 24.57 -6.51
N ARG A 145 -6.61 23.93 -7.28
CA ARG A 145 -7.02 23.24 -8.50
C ARG A 145 -7.89 22.01 -8.21
N LEU A 146 -7.60 21.25 -7.15
CA LEU A 146 -8.47 20.18 -6.67
C LEU A 146 -9.84 20.70 -6.23
N GLU A 147 -9.87 21.83 -5.52
CA GLU A 147 -11.11 22.47 -5.08
C GLU A 147 -11.96 22.87 -6.29
N LEU A 148 -11.38 23.57 -7.27
CA LEU A 148 -12.11 24.06 -8.44
C LEU A 148 -12.52 22.95 -9.42
N ALA A 149 -11.65 21.95 -9.61
CA ALA A 149 -11.87 20.88 -10.57
C ALA A 149 -12.82 19.81 -10.04
N PHE A 150 -12.86 19.61 -8.72
CA PHE A 150 -13.43 18.41 -8.12
C PHE A 150 -14.26 18.67 -6.85
N LEU A 151 -13.67 19.19 -5.76
CA LEU A 151 -14.37 19.26 -4.46
C LEU A 151 -15.50 20.30 -4.43
N GLY A 152 -15.31 21.46 -5.06
CA GLY A 152 -16.31 22.53 -5.12
C GLY A 152 -17.60 22.11 -5.82
N PRO A 153 -17.55 21.51 -7.03
CA PRO A 153 -18.73 20.95 -7.68
C PRO A 153 -19.39 19.78 -6.93
N LEU A 154 -18.62 19.04 -6.11
CA LEU A 154 -19.15 17.97 -5.26
C LEU A 154 -19.91 18.51 -4.06
N ARG A 155 -19.36 19.53 -3.38
CA ARG A 155 -19.99 20.21 -2.24
C ARG A 155 -21.25 21.00 -2.62
N ASN A 156 -21.34 21.46 -3.87
CA ASN A 156 -22.45 22.28 -4.35
C ASN A 156 -23.15 21.66 -5.58
N PRO A 157 -24.00 20.61 -5.38
CA PRO A 157 -24.71 19.94 -6.48
C PRO A 157 -25.63 20.87 -7.29
N GLU A 158 -26.16 21.92 -6.69
CA GLU A 158 -27.01 22.91 -7.35
C GLU A 158 -26.22 23.78 -8.33
N LEU A 159 -25.09 24.35 -7.89
CA LEU A 159 -24.17 25.08 -8.77
C LEU A 159 -23.72 24.19 -9.92
N ARG A 160 -23.38 22.93 -9.62
CA ARG A 160 -23.00 21.95 -10.64
C ARG A 160 -24.07 21.78 -11.72
N ARG A 161 -25.34 21.61 -11.32
CA ARG A 161 -26.48 21.49 -12.24
C ARG A 161 -26.69 22.76 -13.06
N MET A 162 -26.60 23.94 -12.43
CA MET A 162 -26.77 25.24 -13.11
C MET A 162 -25.69 25.50 -14.15
N TYR A 163 -24.43 25.15 -13.87
CA TYR A 163 -23.31 25.31 -14.80
C TYR A 163 -23.14 24.12 -15.76
N GLY A 164 -24.04 23.14 -15.74
CA GLY A 164 -23.96 21.95 -16.59
C GLY A 164 -22.67 21.14 -16.40
N LYS A 165 -21.98 21.30 -15.26
CA LYS A 165 -20.72 20.59 -15.01
C LYS A 165 -21.02 19.14 -14.64
N SER A 166 -20.44 18.22 -15.39
CA SER A 166 -20.48 16.81 -15.04
C SER A 166 -19.40 16.49 -14.00
N LEU A 167 -19.74 15.78 -12.93
CA LEU A 167 -18.74 15.09 -12.08
C LEU A 167 -18.38 13.71 -12.65
N ARG A 168 -18.87 13.37 -13.85
CA ARG A 168 -18.43 12.17 -14.55
C ARG A 168 -16.94 12.31 -14.89
N GLY A 169 -16.24 11.18 -14.92
CA GLY A 169 -14.80 11.12 -15.03
C GLY A 169 -14.06 11.09 -13.68
N GLY A 170 -12.80 10.72 -13.76
CA GLY A 170 -11.84 10.69 -12.68
C GLY A 170 -10.75 11.77 -12.84
N LEU A 171 -9.87 11.83 -11.86
CA LEU A 171 -8.78 12.78 -11.79
C LEU A 171 -7.45 12.02 -11.88
N MET A 172 -6.54 12.46 -12.74
CA MET A 172 -5.17 11.96 -12.80
C MET A 172 -4.19 12.96 -12.18
N LEU A 173 -3.49 12.51 -11.15
CA LEU A 173 -2.35 13.18 -10.53
C LEU A 173 -1.07 12.73 -11.24
N TYR A 174 -0.24 13.66 -11.66
CA TYR A 174 1.08 13.32 -12.22
C TYR A 174 2.17 14.20 -11.66
N GLY A 175 3.39 13.67 -11.56
CA GLY A 175 4.51 14.41 -11.00
C GLY A 175 5.67 13.51 -10.58
N PRO A 176 6.75 14.08 -10.05
CA PRO A 176 7.91 13.31 -9.61
C PRO A 176 7.52 12.28 -8.55
N PRO A 177 8.26 11.16 -8.46
CA PRO A 177 8.09 10.20 -7.38
C PRO A 177 8.35 10.86 -6.01
N GLY A 178 7.73 10.33 -4.97
CA GLY A 178 7.93 10.82 -3.59
C GLY A 178 7.33 12.18 -3.27
N CYS A 179 6.58 12.82 -4.18
CA CYS A 179 5.94 14.13 -3.94
C CYS A 179 4.53 14.04 -3.31
N GLY A 180 4.17 12.89 -2.73
CA GLY A 180 2.93 12.75 -1.95
C GLY A 180 1.64 12.61 -2.76
N LYS A 181 1.68 12.07 -3.99
CA LYS A 181 0.47 11.82 -4.81
C LYS A 181 -0.54 10.91 -4.09
N THR A 182 -0.07 9.79 -3.54
CA THR A 182 -0.89 8.84 -2.77
C THR A 182 -1.42 9.48 -1.48
N PHE A 183 -0.59 10.27 -0.80
CA PHE A 183 -0.99 11.01 0.41
C PHE A 183 -2.07 12.06 0.11
N LEU A 184 -1.93 12.78 -1.00
CA LEU A 184 -2.91 13.76 -1.47
C LEU A 184 -4.24 13.08 -1.85
N ALA A 185 -4.20 11.89 -2.47
CA ALA A 185 -5.41 11.13 -2.77
C ALA A 185 -6.15 10.69 -1.50
N ARG A 186 -5.42 10.22 -0.48
CA ARG A 186 -5.98 9.90 0.85
C ARG A 186 -6.59 11.15 1.51
N ALA A 187 -5.91 12.29 1.43
CA ALA A 187 -6.41 13.57 1.93
C ALA A 187 -7.71 14.01 1.25
N VAL A 188 -7.82 13.82 -0.07
CA VAL A 188 -9.06 14.08 -0.84
C VAL A 188 -10.19 13.16 -0.39
N ALA A 189 -9.91 11.87 -0.17
CA ALA A 189 -10.92 10.92 0.32
C ALA A 189 -11.44 11.29 1.72
N GLY A 190 -10.55 11.67 2.64
CA GLY A 190 -10.93 12.13 3.98
C GLY A 190 -11.71 13.46 3.96
N GLU A 191 -11.38 14.37 3.05
CA GLU A 191 -12.13 15.61 2.84
C GLU A 191 -13.57 15.36 2.34
N MET A 192 -13.77 14.28 1.60
CA MET A 192 -15.08 13.85 1.11
C MET A 192 -15.85 12.99 2.12
N GLY A 193 -15.20 12.54 3.20
CA GLY A 193 -15.76 11.52 4.09
C GLY A 193 -16.05 10.19 3.37
N ALA A 194 -15.28 9.89 2.32
CA ALA A 194 -15.44 8.69 1.51
C ALA A 194 -14.49 7.58 1.98
N LYS A 195 -14.88 6.33 1.76
CA LYS A 195 -13.98 5.18 1.89
C LYS A 195 -12.85 5.28 0.87
N PHE A 196 -11.69 4.71 1.16
CA PHE A 196 -10.51 4.75 0.30
C PHE A 196 -10.10 3.33 -0.06
N LEU A 197 -9.99 3.06 -1.36
CA LEU A 197 -9.58 1.79 -1.92
C LEU A 197 -8.40 2.04 -2.85
N SER A 198 -7.21 1.54 -2.51
CA SER A 198 -6.02 1.71 -3.35
C SER A 198 -5.61 0.44 -4.08
N LEU A 199 -5.14 0.61 -5.30
CA LEU A 199 -4.62 -0.45 -6.16
C LEU A 199 -3.36 0.05 -6.87
N SER A 200 -2.24 -0.66 -6.73
CA SER A 200 -1.14 -0.51 -7.68
C SER A 200 -1.39 -1.40 -8.89
N ILE A 201 -1.26 -0.83 -10.09
CA ILE A 201 -1.37 -1.61 -11.33
C ILE A 201 -0.30 -2.71 -11.41
N VAL A 202 0.89 -2.48 -10.83
CA VAL A 202 1.97 -3.47 -10.82
C VAL A 202 1.59 -4.68 -9.96
N ASP A 203 1.01 -4.46 -8.79
CA ASP A 203 0.59 -5.54 -7.88
C ASP A 203 -0.49 -6.44 -8.51
N VAL A 204 -1.39 -5.87 -9.31
CA VAL A 204 -2.43 -6.62 -10.03
C VAL A 204 -1.84 -7.57 -11.07
N LEU A 205 -0.73 -7.17 -11.70
CA LEU A 205 -0.06 -7.97 -12.71
C LEU A 205 0.70 -9.15 -12.09
N ASP A 206 1.37 -8.92 -10.96
CA ASP A 206 2.28 -9.88 -10.35
C ASP A 206 1.55 -10.94 -9.50
N MET A 207 0.53 -10.54 -8.76
CA MET A 207 -0.19 -11.47 -7.87
C MET A 207 -1.12 -12.45 -8.60
N TRP A 208 -1.47 -12.20 -9.87
CA TRP A 208 -2.66 -12.82 -10.49
C TRP A 208 -2.49 -13.16 -11.97
N ILE A 209 -1.43 -13.90 -12.32
CA ILE A 209 -1.21 -14.39 -13.70
C ILE A 209 -2.43 -15.23 -14.14
N GLY A 210 -3.25 -14.66 -15.02
CA GLY A 210 -4.39 -15.33 -15.66
C GLY A 210 -5.80 -14.86 -15.22
N ASN A 211 -5.93 -14.07 -14.14
CA ASN A 211 -7.23 -13.60 -13.62
C ASN A 211 -7.31 -12.07 -13.43
N SER A 212 -6.31 -11.32 -13.89
CA SER A 212 -6.19 -9.89 -13.61
C SER A 212 -7.41 -9.05 -14.05
N GLU A 213 -8.09 -9.42 -15.14
CA GLU A 213 -9.31 -8.74 -15.63
C GLU A 213 -10.49 -8.90 -14.66
N ARG A 214 -10.72 -10.13 -14.19
CA ARG A 214 -11.79 -10.44 -13.25
C ARG A 214 -11.56 -9.71 -11.93
N ASN A 215 -10.32 -9.65 -11.47
CA ASN A 215 -9.98 -8.96 -10.23
C ASN A 215 -10.16 -7.45 -10.36
N LEU A 216 -9.81 -6.86 -11.51
CA LEU A 216 -10.08 -5.46 -11.75
C LEU A 216 -11.60 -5.18 -11.72
N HIS A 217 -12.41 -6.05 -12.31
CA HIS A 217 -13.86 -5.96 -12.23
C HIS A 217 -14.37 -6.08 -10.78
N GLU A 218 -13.91 -7.08 -10.02
CA GLU A 218 -14.29 -7.30 -8.62
C GLU A 218 -13.90 -6.12 -7.71
N LEU A 219 -12.78 -5.46 -7.99
CA LEU A 219 -12.35 -4.24 -7.29
C LEU A 219 -13.34 -3.08 -7.54
N PHE A 220 -13.73 -2.86 -8.80
CA PHE A 220 -14.72 -1.83 -9.13
C PHE A 220 -16.09 -2.15 -8.53
N GLU A 221 -16.51 -3.42 -8.50
CA GLU A 221 -17.70 -3.87 -7.77
C GLU A 221 -17.58 -3.63 -6.25
N ALA A 222 -16.42 -3.90 -5.65
CA ALA A 222 -16.16 -3.59 -4.24
C ALA A 222 -16.25 -2.09 -3.97
N ALA A 223 -15.70 -1.25 -4.84
CA ALA A 223 -15.81 0.20 -4.75
C ALA A 223 -17.27 0.67 -4.85
N ARG A 224 -18.05 0.10 -5.78
CA ARG A 224 -19.49 0.37 -5.95
C ARG A 224 -20.29 0.00 -4.70
N ARG A 225 -20.06 -1.19 -4.12
CA ARG A 225 -20.70 -1.64 -2.88
C ARG A 225 -20.36 -0.77 -1.67
N ASN A 226 -19.21 -0.10 -1.70
CA ASN A 226 -18.71 0.75 -0.63
C ASN A 226 -18.91 2.26 -0.88
N ALA A 227 -19.75 2.66 -1.85
CA ALA A 227 -20.03 4.06 -2.13
C ALA A 227 -20.60 4.79 -0.87
N PRO A 228 -20.16 6.03 -0.56
CA PRO A 228 -19.18 6.84 -1.28
C PRO A 228 -17.74 6.34 -1.08
N CYS A 229 -17.05 6.08 -2.20
CA CYS A 229 -15.71 5.49 -2.20
C CYS A 229 -14.79 6.20 -3.22
N VAL A 230 -13.55 6.42 -2.84
CA VAL A 230 -12.45 6.87 -3.68
C VAL A 230 -11.62 5.65 -4.07
N LEU A 231 -11.66 5.28 -5.34
CA LEU A 231 -10.79 4.27 -5.95
C LEU A 231 -9.51 4.95 -6.46
N PHE A 232 -8.38 4.67 -5.82
CA PHE A 232 -7.07 5.17 -6.17
C PHE A 232 -6.26 4.13 -6.96
N LEU A 233 -5.93 4.45 -8.21
CA LEU A 233 -5.12 3.65 -9.11
C LEU A 233 -3.71 4.25 -9.17
N ASP A 234 -2.73 3.61 -8.53
CA ASP A 234 -1.33 4.04 -8.59
C ASP A 234 -0.60 3.39 -9.77
N GLU A 235 0.44 4.05 -10.26
CA GLU A 235 1.32 3.58 -11.33
C GLU A 235 0.57 3.20 -12.63
N VAL A 236 -0.41 4.02 -13.04
CA VAL A 236 -1.19 3.78 -14.27
C VAL A 236 -0.34 3.80 -15.55
N ASP A 237 0.85 4.38 -15.50
CA ASP A 237 1.88 4.31 -16.55
C ASP A 237 2.36 2.88 -16.83
N ALA A 238 2.25 1.97 -15.86
CA ALA A 238 2.60 0.56 -16.05
C ALA A 238 1.80 -0.08 -17.20
N LEU A 239 0.56 0.34 -17.45
CA LEU A 239 -0.27 -0.15 -18.56
C LEU A 239 0.22 0.31 -19.94
N GLY A 240 0.92 1.45 -20.00
CA GLY A 240 1.35 2.07 -21.25
C GLY A 240 2.75 1.65 -21.71
N HIS A 241 3.65 1.38 -20.76
CA HIS A 241 5.08 1.18 -20.99
C HIS A 241 5.44 0.02 -21.94
N LYS A 242 4.55 -0.97 -22.15
CA LYS A 242 4.79 -2.14 -23.01
C LYS A 242 3.89 -2.23 -24.26
N ARG A 243 3.19 -1.16 -24.67
CA ARG A 243 2.58 -1.15 -26.02
C ARG A 243 3.64 -1.09 -27.12
N SER A 244 4.79 -0.48 -26.86
CA SER A 244 5.89 -0.30 -27.83
C SER A 244 6.86 -1.49 -27.89
N GLN A 245 6.97 -2.31 -26.84
CA GLN A 245 7.77 -3.55 -26.84
C GLN A 245 6.85 -4.79 -26.84
N MET A 246 6.90 -5.56 -27.93
CA MET A 246 6.22 -6.85 -28.10
C MET A 246 6.32 -7.73 -26.84
N GLY A 247 5.20 -8.10 -26.18
CA GLY A 247 5.30 -9.19 -25.20
C GLY A 247 4.19 -9.50 -24.18
N SER A 248 3.19 -8.65 -23.90
CA SER A 248 2.15 -9.03 -22.91
C SER A 248 0.73 -8.79 -23.43
N SER A 249 0.07 -9.87 -23.84
CA SER A 249 -1.38 -9.88 -24.14
C SER A 249 -2.18 -9.44 -22.92
N SER A 250 -1.78 -9.89 -21.73
CA SER A 250 -2.48 -9.64 -20.47
C SER A 250 -2.56 -8.15 -20.10
N MET A 251 -1.49 -7.38 -20.35
CA MET A 251 -1.46 -5.94 -20.06
C MET A 251 -2.39 -5.14 -20.99
N ARG A 252 -2.53 -5.57 -22.25
CA ARG A 252 -3.47 -4.96 -23.19
C ARG A 252 -4.91 -5.23 -22.78
N THR A 253 -5.21 -6.48 -22.41
CA THR A 253 -6.57 -6.82 -22.00
C THR A 253 -6.95 -6.16 -20.67
N LEU A 254 -6.02 -6.06 -19.72
CA LEU A 254 -6.19 -5.27 -18.50
C LEU A 254 -6.47 -3.79 -18.77
N GLY A 255 -5.68 -3.17 -19.66
CA GLY A 255 -5.94 -1.79 -20.07
C GLY A 255 -7.32 -1.62 -20.70
N ASN A 256 -7.75 -2.56 -21.53
CA ASN A 256 -9.09 -2.55 -22.11
C ASN A 256 -10.19 -2.75 -21.05
N GLN A 257 -9.99 -3.62 -20.07
CA GLN A 257 -10.92 -3.82 -18.96
C GLN A 257 -11.02 -2.55 -18.11
N LEU A 258 -9.89 -1.89 -17.80
CA LEU A 258 -9.90 -0.61 -17.10
C LEU A 258 -10.68 0.45 -17.86
N LEU A 259 -10.48 0.54 -19.19
CA LEU A 259 -11.26 1.43 -20.04
C LEU A 259 -12.75 1.09 -20.01
N ALA A 260 -13.12 -0.19 -20.02
CA ALA A 260 -14.51 -0.62 -19.93
C ALA A 260 -15.15 -0.26 -18.57
N GLU A 261 -14.44 -0.40 -17.46
CA GLU A 261 -14.93 0.02 -16.12
C GLU A 261 -15.07 1.55 -16.02
N LEU A 262 -14.17 2.31 -16.65
CA LEU A 262 -14.24 3.78 -16.73
C LEU A 262 -15.33 4.26 -17.71
N ASP A 263 -15.61 3.55 -18.79
CA ASP A 263 -16.71 3.87 -19.73
C ASP A 263 -18.07 3.44 -19.17
N GLY A 264 -18.10 2.34 -18.42
CA GLY A 264 -19.26 1.87 -17.66
C GLY A 264 -19.76 2.87 -16.61
N MET A 265 -19.03 3.98 -16.41
CA MET A 265 -19.44 5.14 -15.63
C MET A 265 -20.72 5.84 -16.16
N GLU A 266 -21.29 5.42 -17.29
CA GLU A 266 -22.64 5.80 -17.73
C GLU A 266 -23.75 5.09 -16.91
N GLY A 267 -23.77 5.33 -15.59
CA GLY A 267 -24.92 5.04 -14.73
C GLY A 267 -24.69 4.09 -13.55
N SER A 268 -23.62 3.29 -13.54
CA SER A 268 -23.38 2.27 -12.49
C SER A 268 -22.40 2.67 -11.38
N ASN A 269 -21.63 3.74 -11.56
CA ASN A 269 -20.60 4.21 -10.61
C ASN A 269 -21.04 5.45 -9.81
N GLU A 270 -22.34 5.61 -9.54
CA GLU A 270 -22.82 6.70 -8.70
C GLU A 270 -22.21 6.57 -7.29
N GLY A 271 -21.44 7.59 -6.87
CA GLY A 271 -20.73 7.58 -5.58
C GLY A 271 -19.36 6.91 -5.59
N VAL A 272 -18.88 6.41 -6.74
CA VAL A 272 -17.48 5.95 -6.90
C VAL A 272 -16.67 7.02 -7.62
N PHE A 273 -15.56 7.42 -7.01
CA PHE A 273 -14.67 8.45 -7.52
C PHE A 273 -13.32 7.86 -7.85
N VAL A 274 -12.91 7.95 -9.11
CA VAL A 274 -11.62 7.40 -9.55
C VAL A 274 -10.54 8.47 -9.51
N LEU A 275 -9.49 8.21 -8.73
CA LEU A 275 -8.24 8.95 -8.72
C LEU A 275 -7.15 8.07 -9.31
N ALA A 276 -6.33 8.59 -10.22
CA ALA A 276 -5.19 7.89 -10.77
C ALA A 276 -3.90 8.65 -10.47
N ALA A 277 -2.80 7.96 -10.24
CA ALA A 277 -1.48 8.56 -10.11
C ALA A 277 -0.48 7.97 -11.10
N THR A 278 0.38 8.82 -11.64
CA THR A 278 1.45 8.40 -12.55
C THR A 278 2.72 9.21 -12.32
N ASN A 279 3.87 8.55 -12.51
CA ASN A 279 5.16 9.22 -12.55
C ASN A 279 5.52 9.64 -13.99
N THR A 280 5.14 8.86 -15.01
CA THR A 280 5.43 9.18 -16.42
C THR A 280 4.15 9.42 -17.22
N PRO A 281 3.56 10.63 -17.15
CA PRO A 281 2.28 10.92 -17.82
C PRO A 281 2.32 10.78 -19.35
N TRP A 282 3.52 10.87 -19.95
CA TRP A 282 3.74 10.68 -21.38
C TRP A 282 3.65 9.22 -21.83
N ASP A 283 3.83 8.26 -20.91
CA ASP A 283 3.67 6.84 -21.21
C ASP A 283 2.21 6.37 -21.05
N VAL A 284 1.36 7.17 -20.41
CA VAL A 284 -0.05 6.82 -20.19
C VAL A 284 -0.84 6.84 -21.51
N ASP A 285 -1.61 5.78 -21.73
CA ASP A 285 -2.47 5.63 -22.90
C ASP A 285 -3.39 6.86 -23.07
N PRO A 286 -3.32 7.58 -24.22
CA PRO A 286 -4.24 8.68 -24.53
C PRO A 286 -5.72 8.29 -24.41
N ALA A 287 -6.08 7.01 -24.58
CA ALA A 287 -7.45 6.53 -24.40
C ALA A 287 -7.96 6.75 -22.97
N LEU A 288 -7.10 6.64 -21.94
CA LEU A 288 -7.50 6.84 -20.55
C LEU A 288 -7.83 8.31 -20.23
N ARG A 289 -7.26 9.24 -21.00
CA ARG A 289 -7.40 10.70 -20.81
C ARG A 289 -8.60 11.31 -21.53
N ARG A 290 -9.42 10.50 -22.21
CA ARG A 290 -10.58 11.00 -22.96
C ARG A 290 -11.66 11.54 -22.01
N PRO A 291 -12.45 12.54 -22.45
CA PRO A 291 -13.58 13.06 -21.68
C PRO A 291 -14.48 11.94 -21.13
N GLY A 292 -14.85 12.03 -19.84
CA GLY A 292 -15.64 10.99 -19.16
C GLY A 292 -14.82 9.88 -18.48
N ARG A 293 -13.52 9.79 -18.74
CA ARG A 293 -12.55 8.89 -18.07
C ARG A 293 -11.64 9.73 -17.16
N LEU A 294 -10.32 9.64 -17.27
CA LEU A 294 -9.37 10.50 -16.53
C LEU A 294 -9.20 11.85 -17.24
N ASP A 295 -10.29 12.60 -17.33
CA ASP A 295 -10.39 13.82 -18.13
C ASP A 295 -9.79 15.06 -17.45
N ARG A 296 -9.61 15.01 -16.14
CA ARG A 296 -8.95 16.05 -15.35
C ARG A 296 -7.54 15.63 -15.02
N VAL A 297 -6.59 16.53 -15.25
CA VAL A 297 -5.17 16.29 -14.96
C VAL A 297 -4.65 17.38 -14.02
N VAL A 298 -3.97 16.96 -12.95
CA VAL A 298 -3.36 17.85 -11.96
C VAL A 298 -1.89 17.51 -11.80
N LEU A 299 -1.05 18.52 -11.99
CA LEU A 299 0.38 18.44 -11.79
C LEU A 299 0.71 18.59 -10.29
N VAL A 300 1.41 17.59 -9.76
CA VAL A 300 1.95 17.56 -8.40
C VAL A 300 3.45 17.82 -8.48
N LEU A 301 3.87 18.99 -8.01
CA LEU A 301 5.27 19.45 -8.05
C LEU A 301 6.01 19.08 -6.75
N PRO A 302 7.37 19.17 -6.74
CA PRO A 302 8.11 19.13 -5.49
C PRO A 302 7.58 20.15 -4.48
N PRO A 303 7.57 19.82 -3.18
CA PRO A 303 6.99 20.66 -2.12
C PRO A 303 7.62 22.06 -2.06
N ASP A 304 6.77 23.06 -1.86
CA ASP A 304 7.18 24.44 -1.56
C ASP A 304 7.83 24.56 -0.17
N ALA A 305 8.38 25.73 0.16
CA ALA A 305 9.13 25.90 1.41
C ALA A 305 8.28 25.62 2.67
N GLU A 306 6.99 25.98 2.64
CA GLU A 306 6.05 25.75 3.73
C GLU A 306 5.75 24.25 3.87
N ALA A 307 5.48 23.58 2.76
CA ALA A 307 5.31 22.13 2.69
C ALA A 307 6.56 21.39 3.20
N ARG A 308 7.75 21.81 2.81
CA ARG A 308 9.01 21.20 3.28
C ARG A 308 9.18 21.37 4.79
N ALA A 309 8.86 22.54 5.34
CA ALA A 309 8.88 22.77 6.78
C ALA A 309 7.93 21.81 7.51
N ALA A 310 6.68 21.73 7.06
CA ALA A 310 5.67 20.84 7.65
C ALA A 310 6.06 19.36 7.57
N ILE A 311 6.64 18.91 6.45
CA ILE A 311 7.13 17.53 6.29
C ILE A 311 8.29 17.24 7.26
N LEU A 312 9.25 18.16 7.37
CA LEU A 312 10.37 18.01 8.31
C LEU A 312 9.88 17.98 9.76
N GLU A 313 8.97 18.88 10.14
CA GLU A 313 8.34 18.89 11.47
C GLU A 313 7.63 17.56 11.74
N TYR A 314 6.84 17.07 10.78
CA TYR A 314 6.14 15.81 10.90
C TYR A 314 7.08 14.63 11.18
N HIS A 315 8.17 14.52 10.42
CA HIS A 315 9.12 13.41 10.59
C HIS A 315 10.02 13.54 11.82
N LEU A 316 10.25 14.76 12.31
CA LEU A 316 11.09 15.00 13.49
C LEU A 316 10.29 14.99 14.81
N ARG A 317 8.95 15.12 14.78
CA ARG A 317 8.12 15.31 16.00
C ARG A 317 8.21 14.17 17.03
N GLU A 318 8.43 12.94 16.58
CA GLU A 318 8.52 11.75 17.45
C GLU A 318 9.99 11.35 17.73
N ARG A 319 10.96 12.17 17.31
CA ARG A 319 12.39 11.90 17.46
C ARG A 319 12.99 12.74 18.59
N PRO A 320 14.03 12.22 19.28
CA PRO A 320 14.77 12.98 20.27
C PRO A 320 15.59 14.08 19.57
N ILE A 321 15.05 15.30 19.46
CA ILE A 321 15.70 16.43 18.77
C ILE A 321 16.14 17.53 19.74
N ALA A 322 17.25 18.20 19.43
CA ALA A 322 17.71 19.37 20.17
C ALA A 322 18.35 20.41 19.22
N ASN A 323 18.05 21.69 19.43
CA ASN A 323 18.72 22.81 18.75
C ASN A 323 18.69 22.75 17.21
N ILE A 324 17.56 22.36 16.62
CA ILE A 324 17.38 22.31 15.16
C ILE A 324 16.78 23.62 14.63
N ASP A 325 17.41 24.20 13.61
CA ASP A 325 16.91 25.34 12.86
C ASP A 325 16.35 24.87 11.51
N LEU A 326 15.04 24.60 11.48
CA LEU A 326 14.36 24.11 10.29
C LEU A 326 14.42 25.08 9.11
N ARG A 327 14.51 26.40 9.36
CA ARG A 327 14.58 27.38 8.27
C ARG A 327 15.85 27.21 7.45
N LYS A 328 16.98 26.90 8.09
CA LYS A 328 18.25 26.61 7.42
C LYS A 328 18.19 25.32 6.59
N VAL A 329 17.50 24.30 7.10
CA VAL A 329 17.33 23.03 6.39
C VAL A 329 16.44 23.24 5.16
N VAL A 330 15.28 23.90 5.33
CA VAL A 330 14.34 24.22 4.24
C VAL A 330 15.00 25.04 3.12
N ALA A 331 15.90 25.96 3.46
CA ALA A 331 16.66 26.75 2.50
C ALA A 331 17.65 25.90 1.66
N LYS A 332 18.11 24.75 2.18
CA LYS A 332 19.07 23.85 1.53
C LYS A 332 18.41 22.65 0.83
N THR A 333 17.11 22.41 1.05
CA THR A 333 16.36 21.27 0.50
C THR A 333 15.51 21.64 -0.72
N GLU A 334 15.94 22.60 -1.53
CA GLU A 334 15.25 22.91 -2.78
C GLU A 334 15.24 21.67 -3.70
N ASP A 335 14.09 21.42 -4.32
CA ASP A 335 13.80 20.26 -5.18
C ASP A 335 13.76 18.88 -4.48
N TYR A 336 13.87 18.82 -3.16
CA TYR A 336 13.66 17.58 -2.44
C TYR A 336 12.19 17.15 -2.54
N SER A 337 11.96 15.85 -2.78
CA SER A 337 10.64 15.24 -2.62
C SER A 337 10.29 15.05 -1.14
N GLY A 338 9.02 14.75 -0.83
CA GLY A 338 8.63 14.38 0.54
C GLY A 338 9.37 13.13 1.03
N ALA A 339 9.59 12.15 0.15
CA ALA A 339 10.40 10.98 0.44
C ALA A 339 11.88 11.33 0.71
N ASP A 340 12.46 12.27 -0.04
CA ASP A 340 13.84 12.72 0.20
C ASP A 340 13.98 13.39 1.57
N LEU A 341 12.98 14.17 1.99
CA LEU A 341 12.96 14.82 3.32
C LEU A 341 12.77 13.81 4.45
N ALA A 342 11.93 12.80 4.25
CA ALA A 342 11.79 11.69 5.18
C ALA A 342 13.12 10.95 5.34
N HIS A 343 13.78 10.63 4.23
CA HIS A 343 15.09 9.98 4.22
C HIS A 343 16.17 10.85 4.86
N LEU A 344 16.16 12.16 4.63
CA LEU A 344 17.05 13.12 5.30
C LEU A 344 16.93 13.06 6.83
N CYS A 345 15.69 13.01 7.35
CA CYS A 345 15.45 12.88 8.79
C CYS A 345 15.93 11.52 9.31
N GLU A 346 15.76 10.46 8.52
CA GLU A 346 16.24 9.11 8.84
C GLU A 346 17.75 9.06 8.95
N THR A 347 18.46 9.50 7.93
CA THR A 347 19.92 9.56 7.92
C THR A 347 20.48 10.41 9.07
N ALA A 348 19.81 11.52 9.41
CA ALA A 348 20.20 12.32 10.58
C ALA A 348 20.02 11.57 11.91
N ALA A 349 18.93 10.80 12.03
CA ALA A 349 18.69 9.96 13.21
C ALA A 349 19.71 8.82 13.30
N GLU A 350 20.06 8.18 12.19
CA GLU A 350 21.08 7.14 12.12
C GLU A 350 22.45 7.64 12.61
N PHE A 351 22.84 8.87 12.27
CA PHE A 351 24.08 9.45 12.79
C PHE A 351 24.07 9.66 14.31
N ALA A 352 22.98 10.17 14.85
CA ALA A 352 22.83 10.34 16.29
C ALA A 352 22.77 8.99 17.02
N MET A 353 22.09 8.01 16.43
CA MET A 353 22.01 6.64 16.95
C MET A 353 23.38 5.96 16.93
N ALA A 354 24.14 6.08 15.85
CA ALA A 354 25.49 5.51 15.75
C ALA A 354 26.44 6.09 16.80
N ASP A 355 26.36 7.40 17.07
CA ASP A 355 27.10 8.02 18.17
C ASP A 355 26.65 7.50 19.54
N SER A 356 25.35 7.34 19.73
CA SER A 356 24.78 6.87 20.99
C SER A 356 25.20 5.43 21.31
N VAL A 357 25.16 4.55 20.31
CA VAL A 357 25.62 3.15 20.42
C VAL A 357 27.11 3.09 20.75
N ARG A 358 27.92 3.97 20.14
CA ARG A 358 29.37 4.00 20.37
C ARG A 358 29.75 4.51 21.76
N THR A 359 28.97 5.44 22.31
CA THR A 359 29.25 6.08 23.61
C THR A 359 28.54 5.39 24.77
N GLY A 360 27.47 4.64 24.50
CA GLY A 360 26.61 4.05 25.53
C GLY A 360 25.59 5.02 26.12
N GLU A 361 25.52 6.26 25.62
CA GLU A 361 24.63 7.31 26.12
C GLU A 361 23.69 7.80 25.00
N VAL A 362 22.41 8.02 25.34
CA VAL A 362 21.44 8.52 24.36
C VAL A 362 21.72 9.99 24.04
N ARG A 363 22.06 10.27 22.77
CA ARG A 363 22.26 11.62 22.25
C ARG A 363 21.06 12.08 21.42
N MET A 364 20.64 13.31 21.65
CA MET A 364 19.63 13.98 20.82
C MET A 364 20.19 14.27 19.41
N ILE A 365 19.32 14.24 18.40
CA ILE A 365 19.60 14.66 17.03
C ILE A 365 19.78 16.18 17.03
N GLU A 366 20.93 16.64 16.56
CA GLU A 366 21.29 18.05 16.51
C GLU A 366 21.37 18.56 15.07
N GLN A 367 21.47 19.89 14.92
CA GLN A 367 21.65 20.54 13.62
C GLN A 367 22.81 19.92 12.79
N ARG A 368 23.89 19.50 13.45
CA ARG A 368 25.06 18.90 12.80
C ARG A 368 24.73 17.60 12.06
N ASP A 369 23.76 16.84 12.55
CA ASP A 369 23.38 15.55 11.97
C ASP A 369 22.57 15.76 10.70
N LEU A 370 21.65 16.73 10.72
CA LEU A 370 20.93 17.18 9.52
C LEU A 370 21.88 17.78 8.47
N GLU A 371 22.88 18.55 8.89
CA GLU A 371 23.89 19.10 7.98
C GLU A 371 24.81 18.03 7.37
N ARG A 372 25.08 16.96 8.12
CA ARG A 372 25.79 15.79 7.60
C ARG A 372 24.90 15.03 6.61
N ALA A 373 23.63 14.81 6.94
CA ALA A 373 22.67 14.12 6.09
C ALA A 373 22.46 14.87 4.76
N LEU A 374 22.43 16.20 4.78
CA LEU A 374 22.34 17.05 3.57
C LEU A 374 23.51 16.88 2.59
N LYS A 375 24.65 16.34 3.04
CA LYS A 375 25.80 16.05 2.16
C LYS A 375 25.66 14.71 1.43
N GLU A 376 24.94 13.78 2.03
CA GLU A 376 24.76 12.42 1.52
C GLU A 376 23.48 12.30 0.70
N VAL A 377 22.37 12.84 1.19
CA VAL A 377 21.07 12.80 0.51
C VAL A 377 21.05 13.80 -0.64
N ARG A 378 20.63 13.33 -1.82
CA ARG A 378 20.46 14.17 -3.02
C ARG A 378 19.00 14.14 -3.46
N PRO A 379 18.48 15.23 -4.07
CA PRO A 379 17.09 15.29 -4.51
C PRO A 379 16.85 14.29 -5.66
N SER A 380 15.85 13.43 -5.47
CA SER A 380 15.45 12.40 -6.44
C SER A 380 14.56 12.95 -7.57
N THR A 381 14.08 14.20 -7.45
CA THR A 381 13.20 14.83 -8.44
C THR A 381 13.94 15.36 -9.67
N ARG A 382 15.26 15.60 -9.58
CA ARG A 382 16.04 16.22 -10.67
C ARG A 382 16.08 15.40 -11.96
N PRO A 383 16.34 14.08 -11.93
CA PRO A 383 16.26 13.26 -13.14
C PRO A 383 14.88 13.33 -13.80
N TRP A 384 13.82 13.28 -13.00
CA TRP A 384 12.45 13.41 -13.50
C TRP A 384 12.21 14.76 -14.18
N LEU A 385 12.63 15.86 -13.56
CA LEU A 385 12.50 17.20 -14.13
C LEU A 385 13.24 17.35 -15.47
N SER A 386 14.40 16.70 -15.62
CA SER A 386 15.15 16.68 -16.88
C SER A 386 14.37 15.97 -17.98
N THR A 387 13.80 14.80 -17.69
CA THR A 387 12.97 14.07 -18.65
C THR A 387 11.69 14.85 -18.99
N ALA A 388 11.01 15.37 -17.97
CA ALA A 388 9.80 16.14 -18.09
C ALA A 388 10.01 17.41 -18.93
N ARG A 389 11.18 18.06 -18.82
CA ARG A 389 11.57 19.18 -19.67
C ARG A 389 11.64 18.79 -21.15
N ASN A 390 12.30 17.69 -21.46
CA ASN A 390 12.44 17.24 -22.84
C ASN A 390 11.06 16.96 -23.44
N VAL A 391 10.20 16.26 -22.70
CA VAL A 391 8.82 15.98 -23.14
C VAL A 391 8.01 17.27 -23.31
N ALA A 392 8.08 18.20 -22.35
CA ALA A 392 7.35 19.46 -22.40
C ALA A 392 7.79 20.35 -23.58
N MET A 393 9.08 20.30 -23.97
CA MET A 393 9.61 21.07 -25.10
C MET A 393 9.27 20.46 -26.47
N PHE A 394 9.29 19.13 -26.59
CA PHE A 394 9.23 18.45 -27.89
C PHE A 394 7.94 17.68 -28.16
N ALA A 395 7.08 17.46 -27.16
CA ALA A 395 5.89 16.60 -27.27
C ALA A 395 4.61 17.24 -26.68
N ASN A 396 4.60 18.55 -26.41
CA ASN A 396 3.40 19.27 -25.91
C ASN A 396 2.49 19.77 -27.05
N GLU A 397 2.18 18.94 -28.04
CA GLU A 397 1.38 19.35 -29.20
C GLU A 397 -0.08 19.69 -28.85
N GLY A 398 -0.58 19.21 -27.70
CA GLY A 398 -1.97 19.40 -27.25
C GLY A 398 -2.18 20.34 -26.07
N GLY A 399 -1.15 21.05 -25.60
CA GLY A 399 -1.26 21.94 -24.41
C GLY A 399 -1.49 21.21 -23.07
N VAL A 400 -1.43 19.88 -23.08
CA VAL A 400 -1.71 19.03 -21.91
C VAL A 400 -0.73 19.29 -20.76
N TYR A 401 0.49 19.75 -21.08
CA TYR A 401 1.56 19.99 -20.10
C TYR A 401 1.87 21.48 -19.90
N ASP A 402 0.95 22.39 -20.20
CA ASP A 402 1.18 23.83 -20.08
C ASP A 402 1.53 24.26 -18.64
N ASP A 403 0.90 23.64 -17.64
CA ASP A 403 1.21 23.86 -16.22
C ASP A 403 2.68 23.48 -15.89
N LEU A 404 3.18 22.40 -16.51
CA LEU A 404 4.57 21.95 -16.38
C LEU A 404 5.53 22.88 -17.12
N VAL A 405 5.18 23.34 -18.33
CA VAL A 405 5.96 24.34 -19.07
C VAL A 405 6.07 25.64 -18.27
N ALA A 406 4.96 26.12 -17.72
CA ALA A 406 4.93 27.32 -16.88
C ALA A 406 5.83 27.17 -15.64
N TYR A 407 5.81 26.00 -15.00
CA TYR A 407 6.71 25.69 -13.89
C TYR A 407 8.19 25.73 -14.32
N LEU A 408 8.54 25.05 -15.41
CA LEU A 408 9.91 24.99 -15.89
C LEU A 408 10.45 26.37 -16.32
N LYS A 409 9.60 27.23 -16.91
CA LYS A 409 9.95 28.64 -17.23
C LYS A 409 10.28 29.44 -15.98
N ARG A 410 9.43 29.35 -14.95
CA ARG A 410 9.65 30.06 -13.67
C ARG A 410 10.96 29.66 -13.00
N ARG A 411 11.35 28.40 -13.10
CA ARG A 411 12.60 27.85 -12.53
C ARG A 411 13.83 28.06 -13.43
N LYS A 412 13.71 28.71 -14.59
CA LYS A 412 14.79 28.88 -15.58
C LYS A 412 15.43 27.53 -15.99
N LEU A 413 14.62 26.48 -16.05
CA LEU A 413 15.06 25.14 -16.43
C LEU A 413 14.90 24.86 -17.94
N LEU A 414 14.31 25.81 -18.68
CA LEU A 414 14.10 25.77 -20.14
C LEU A 414 15.18 26.52 -20.91
#